data_AF-A0A4Q2X982-F1
#
_entry.id   AF-A0A4Q2X982-F1
#
_cell.length_a   1.000
_cell.length_b   1.000
_cell.length_c   1.000
_cell.angle_alpha   90.00
_cell.angle_beta   90.00
_cell.angle_gamma   90.00
#
_symmetry.space_group_name_H-M   'P 1'
#
loop_
_entity.id
_entity.type
_entity.pdbx_description
1 polymer ?
#
loop_
_entity_poly.entity_id
_entity_poly.type
_entity_poly.pdbx_seq_one_letter_code
_entity_poly.pdbx_strand_id
1 'polypeptide(L)'
;MRVPILLVSALFAVSGVQAEDLSDADRETLLENLEKLRNAADSKMDARFRIAIAAYRNAIGSDDAAIDLYLNCMEKVQFEELHRKAADFREWKRKEAEKLSDPGLRLALRHQLRWLMLTLEAASVKPQERIKFTADARDIVDSIFRDIDKLKNQEEILNQSVVSTVFAQAYDITGVKMEDWPFSPIQIEQIYEEIFLPAVRKPGRLAELRATWIKRIQQESLAMETWGGRRNRDGVTAERIGMADAMQSPEFIRFQEETMPKLQWEMEVDLFRHGDQSGASVRMLAHMQKYIGHASAREWGEQFQRMLKPELAVPVGQTGVNPEATGESGTPAAPAAPGTPAPETNP
;
A
#
# COMPACT_ATOMS: atom_id res chain seq x y z
N MET A 1 85.60 37.71 -1.92
CA MET A 1 85.28 36.28 -1.71
C MET A 1 84.07 35.95 -2.58
N ARG A 2 84.24 35.49 -3.83
CA ARG A 2 84.32 34.08 -4.28
C ARG A 2 83.22 33.17 -3.72
N VAL A 3 82.22 32.97 -4.59
CA VAL A 3 81.17 31.95 -4.61
C VAL A 3 81.80 30.55 -4.67
N PRO A 4 81.13 29.50 -4.16
CA PRO A 4 80.50 28.58 -5.09
C PRO A 4 79.08 28.15 -4.69
N ILE A 5 78.27 28.05 -5.75
CA ILE A 5 76.95 27.46 -5.85
C ILE A 5 77.09 25.93 -5.74
N LEU A 6 76.24 25.28 -4.95
CA LEU A 6 75.92 23.86 -5.14
C LEU A 6 74.40 23.69 -5.21
N LEU A 7 73.99 23.32 -6.42
CA LEU A 7 72.64 23.03 -6.87
C LEU A 7 72.31 21.60 -6.43
N VAL A 8 71.32 21.42 -5.54
CA VAL A 8 70.74 20.10 -5.24
C VAL A 8 69.31 20.10 -5.77
N SER A 9 69.17 19.46 -6.93
CA SER A 9 67.90 19.16 -7.57
C SER A 9 67.15 18.11 -6.76
N ALA A 10 66.17 18.53 -5.95
CA ALA A 10 65.20 17.63 -5.36
C ALA A 10 64.15 17.28 -6.43
N LEU A 11 64.22 16.06 -6.94
CA LEU A 11 63.18 15.44 -7.76
C LEU A 11 61.85 15.48 -6.98
N PHE A 12 60.89 16.25 -7.47
CA PHE A 12 59.49 16.02 -7.18
C PHE A 12 59.08 14.68 -7.81
N ALA A 13 59.19 13.60 -7.05
CA ALA A 13 58.42 12.41 -7.33
C ALA A 13 56.95 12.78 -7.10
N VAL A 14 56.23 13.00 -8.20
CA VAL A 14 54.77 12.98 -8.18
C VAL A 14 54.38 11.57 -7.77
N SER A 15 54.13 11.37 -6.48
CA SER A 15 53.37 10.21 -6.01
C SER A 15 51.98 10.38 -6.62
N GLY A 16 51.77 9.76 -7.78
CA GLY A 16 50.43 9.51 -8.27
C GLY A 16 49.71 8.75 -7.16
N VAL A 17 48.73 9.39 -6.53
CA VAL A 17 47.72 8.68 -5.75
C VAL A 17 46.98 7.83 -6.76
N GLN A 18 47.49 6.62 -6.99
CA GLN A 18 46.73 5.57 -7.64
C GLN A 18 45.67 5.19 -6.62
N ALA A 19 44.41 5.41 -6.94
CA ALA A 19 43.33 4.76 -6.20
C ALA A 19 43.59 3.26 -6.34
N GLU A 20 43.95 2.61 -5.23
CA GLU A 20 44.22 1.18 -5.23
C GLU A 20 42.90 0.46 -5.49
N ASP A 21 42.81 -0.19 -6.65
CA ASP A 21 41.61 -0.92 -7.04
C ASP A 21 41.42 -2.11 -6.12
N LEU A 22 40.17 -2.31 -5.67
CA LEU A 22 39.80 -3.40 -4.78
C LEU A 22 40.13 -4.75 -5.46
N SER A 23 41.06 -5.52 -4.88
CA SER A 23 41.41 -6.84 -5.40
C SER A 23 40.22 -7.79 -5.36
N ASP A 24 40.19 -8.81 -6.22
CA ASP A 24 39.07 -9.76 -6.26
C ASP A 24 38.90 -10.51 -4.92
N ALA A 25 40.01 -10.83 -4.25
CA ALA A 25 39.99 -11.49 -2.93
C ALA A 25 39.46 -10.57 -1.81
N ASP A 26 39.85 -9.29 -1.82
CA ASP A 26 39.34 -8.31 -0.87
C ASP A 26 37.87 -8.01 -1.11
N ARG A 27 37.44 -7.97 -2.39
CA ARG A 27 36.04 -7.83 -2.78
C ARG A 27 35.18 -8.97 -2.25
N GLU A 28 35.61 -10.21 -2.44
CA GLU A 28 34.89 -11.39 -1.97
C GLU A 28 34.78 -11.40 -0.44
N THR A 29 35.88 -11.10 0.26
CA THR A 29 35.90 -11.00 1.73
C THR A 29 34.97 -9.90 2.25
N LEU A 30 34.95 -8.72 1.59
CA LEU A 30 34.06 -7.62 1.96
C LEU A 30 32.59 -7.98 1.73
N LEU A 31 32.25 -8.65 0.63
CA LEU A 31 30.90 -9.10 0.36
C LEU A 31 30.43 -10.12 1.41
N GLU A 32 31.27 -11.09 1.77
CA GLU A 32 30.95 -12.07 2.82
C GLU A 32 30.73 -11.39 4.19
N ASN A 33 31.59 -10.43 4.54
CA ASN A 33 31.45 -9.66 5.79
C ASN A 33 30.18 -8.79 5.79
N LEU A 34 29.84 -8.16 4.65
CA LEU A 34 28.61 -7.40 4.50
C LEU A 34 27.37 -8.29 4.64
N GLU A 35 27.40 -9.50 4.07
CA GLU A 35 26.32 -10.46 4.22
C GLU A 35 26.14 -10.90 5.68
N LYS A 36 27.23 -11.20 6.38
CA LYS A 36 27.20 -11.52 7.82
C LYS A 36 26.62 -10.37 8.65
N LEU A 37 27.04 -9.13 8.38
CA LEU A 37 26.53 -7.95 9.06
C LEU A 37 25.04 -7.73 8.79
N ARG A 38 24.60 -7.94 7.54
CA ARG A 38 23.18 -7.87 7.16
C ARG A 38 22.36 -8.92 7.90
N ASN A 39 22.78 -10.17 7.87
CA ASN A 39 22.07 -11.26 8.57
C ASN A 39 21.99 -11.01 10.09
N ALA A 40 23.06 -10.48 10.69
CA ALA A 40 23.06 -10.09 12.10
C ALA A 40 22.12 -8.90 12.39
N ALA A 41 22.04 -7.94 11.49
CA ALA A 41 21.11 -6.81 11.60
C ALA A 41 19.65 -7.28 11.48
N ASP A 42 19.34 -8.12 10.50
CA ASP A 42 18.00 -8.69 10.28
C ASP A 42 17.55 -9.51 11.51
N SER A 43 18.43 -10.36 12.05
CA SER A 43 18.14 -11.13 13.27
C SER A 43 17.86 -10.25 14.50
N LYS A 44 18.59 -9.15 14.65
CA LYS A 44 18.33 -8.17 15.73
C LYS A 44 17.00 -7.46 15.54
N MET A 45 16.63 -7.12 14.31
CA MET A 45 15.34 -6.53 13.99
C MET A 45 14.19 -7.48 14.33
N ASP A 46 14.27 -8.75 13.93
CA ASP A 46 13.26 -9.76 14.25
C ASP A 46 13.10 -9.97 15.76
N ALA A 47 14.20 -9.91 16.51
CA ALA A 47 14.14 -9.96 17.97
C ALA A 47 13.39 -8.75 18.56
N ARG A 48 13.62 -7.54 18.04
CA ARG A 48 12.88 -6.34 18.45
C ARG A 48 11.39 -6.44 18.12
N PHE A 49 11.05 -6.92 16.92
CA PHE A 49 9.65 -7.10 16.52
C PHE A 49 8.94 -8.07 17.45
N ARG A 50 9.55 -9.20 17.80
CA ARG A 50 8.95 -10.16 18.74
C ARG A 50 8.67 -9.55 20.11
N ILE A 51 9.60 -8.75 20.65
CA ILE A 51 9.41 -8.05 21.93
C ILE A 51 8.27 -7.03 21.83
N ALA A 52 8.26 -6.22 20.77
CA ALA A 52 7.23 -5.22 20.53
C ALA A 52 5.84 -5.86 20.37
N ILE A 53 5.72 -6.89 19.52
CA ILE A 53 4.46 -7.63 19.29
C ILE A 53 3.92 -8.22 20.60
N ALA A 54 4.77 -8.78 21.46
CA ALA A 54 4.32 -9.31 22.75
C ALA A 54 3.73 -8.22 23.65
N ALA A 55 4.36 -7.05 23.72
CA ALA A 55 3.84 -5.91 24.47
C ALA A 55 2.54 -5.37 23.88
N TYR A 56 2.46 -5.23 22.55
CA TYR A 56 1.27 -4.73 21.87
C TYR A 56 0.09 -5.68 22.03
N ARG A 57 0.32 -6.99 21.93
CA ARG A 57 -0.72 -8.00 22.15
C ARG A 57 -1.34 -7.91 23.54
N ASN A 58 -0.52 -7.68 24.58
CA ASN A 58 -1.02 -7.46 25.93
C ASN A 58 -1.85 -6.18 26.03
N ALA A 59 -1.35 -5.08 25.44
CA ALA A 59 -2.02 -3.78 25.49
C ALA A 59 -3.35 -3.74 24.71
N ILE A 60 -3.46 -4.48 23.61
CA ILE A 60 -4.70 -4.59 22.82
C ILE A 60 -5.84 -5.27 23.61
N GLY A 61 -5.51 -6.03 24.67
CA GLY A 61 -6.46 -6.79 25.47
C GLY A 61 -7.54 -5.95 26.17
N SER A 62 -7.25 -4.70 26.52
CA SER A 62 -8.21 -3.79 27.15
C SER A 62 -7.90 -2.32 26.90
N ASP A 63 -8.88 -1.45 27.12
CA ASP A 63 -8.72 0.00 26.98
C ASP A 63 -7.73 0.58 28.01
N ASP A 64 -7.73 0.03 29.22
CA ASP A 64 -6.78 0.43 30.28
C ASP A 64 -5.35 -0.01 29.94
N ALA A 65 -5.16 -1.23 29.43
CA ALA A 65 -3.84 -1.70 29.06
C ALA A 65 -3.25 -0.90 27.87
N ALA A 66 -4.11 -0.47 26.93
CA ALA A 66 -3.71 0.36 25.80
C ALA A 66 -3.25 1.75 26.23
N ILE A 67 -4.01 2.43 27.11
CA ILE A 67 -3.63 3.75 27.60
C ILE A 67 -2.40 3.69 28.51
N ASP A 68 -2.25 2.64 29.33
CA ASP A 68 -1.07 2.44 30.16
C ASP A 68 0.19 2.24 29.31
N LEU A 69 0.11 1.41 28.26
CA LEU A 69 1.22 1.27 27.32
C LEU A 69 1.55 2.60 26.63
N TYR A 70 0.53 3.35 26.20
CA TYR A 70 0.71 4.66 25.58
C TYR A 70 1.46 5.62 26.52
N LEU A 71 1.04 5.69 27.78
CA LEU A 71 1.68 6.56 28.77
C LEU A 71 3.14 6.15 29.03
N ASN A 72 3.43 4.85 29.12
CA ASN A 72 4.80 4.36 29.29
C ASN A 72 5.67 4.70 28.06
N CYS A 73 5.16 4.53 26.84
CA CYS A 73 5.86 4.90 25.62
C CYS A 73 6.06 6.42 25.53
N MET A 74 5.05 7.22 25.90
CA MET A 74 5.13 8.68 25.96
C MET A 74 6.19 9.14 26.96
N GLU A 75 6.20 8.59 28.18
CA GLU A 75 7.20 8.92 29.20
C GLU A 75 8.60 8.61 28.72
N LYS A 76 8.82 7.41 28.20
CA LYS A 76 10.12 6.99 27.65
C LYS A 76 10.61 7.95 26.56
N VAL A 77 9.82 8.14 25.51
CA VAL A 77 10.25 8.83 24.28
C VAL A 77 10.30 10.35 24.45
N GLN A 78 9.28 10.94 25.09
CA GLN A 78 9.13 12.39 25.16
C GLN A 78 9.69 13.01 26.45
N PHE A 79 10.15 12.18 27.39
CA PHE A 79 10.70 12.65 28.66
C PHE A 79 12.03 11.99 29.01
N GLU A 80 12.08 10.67 29.18
CA GLU A 80 13.29 9.99 29.67
C GLU A 80 14.46 10.10 28.68
N GLU A 81 14.24 9.79 27.41
CA GLU A 81 15.24 9.86 26.34
C GLU A 81 15.71 11.31 26.07
N LEU A 82 14.85 12.28 26.39
CA LEU A 82 15.17 13.71 26.33
C LEU A 82 15.75 14.25 27.65
N HIS A 83 16.05 13.38 28.62
CA HIS A 83 16.58 13.72 29.94
C HIS A 83 15.75 14.75 30.72
N ARG A 84 14.43 14.76 30.51
CA ARG A 84 13.47 15.60 31.24
C ARG A 84 13.15 15.01 32.61
N LYS A 85 12.60 15.81 33.51
CA LYS A 85 12.33 15.37 34.89
C LYS A 85 11.03 14.58 34.94
N ALA A 86 10.97 13.55 35.79
CA ALA A 86 9.73 12.82 36.08
C ALA A 86 8.60 13.72 36.66
N ALA A 87 8.94 14.89 37.21
CA ALA A 87 7.95 15.89 37.60
C ALA A 87 7.23 16.50 36.38
N ASP A 88 7.95 16.70 35.27
CA ASP A 88 7.41 17.28 34.04
C ASP A 88 6.40 16.34 33.39
N PHE A 89 6.67 15.03 33.41
CA PHE A 89 5.72 14.02 32.92
C PHE A 89 4.43 14.01 33.74
N ARG A 90 4.54 14.03 35.08
CA ARG A 90 3.37 14.11 35.97
C ARG A 90 2.57 15.38 35.77
N GLU A 91 3.23 16.51 35.51
CA GLU A 91 2.55 17.76 35.18
C GLU A 91 1.84 17.68 33.82
N TRP A 92 2.51 17.18 32.79
CA TRP A 92 1.91 16.95 31.48
C TRP A 92 0.70 16.02 31.54
N LYS A 93 0.82 14.88 32.24
CA LYS A 93 -0.27 13.92 32.43
C LYS A 93 -1.48 14.56 33.14
N ARG A 94 -1.24 15.49 34.08
CA ARG A 94 -2.32 16.27 34.72
C ARG A 94 -2.98 17.26 33.74
N LYS A 95 -2.20 17.92 32.89
CA LYS A 95 -2.72 18.85 31.87
C LYS A 95 -3.55 18.14 30.79
N GLU A 96 -3.12 16.95 30.38
CA GLU A 96 -3.81 16.15 29.36
C GLU A 96 -4.87 15.20 29.93
N ALA A 97 -5.18 15.27 31.24
CA ALA A 97 -6.03 14.29 31.93
C ALA A 97 -7.41 14.11 31.29
N GLU A 98 -8.02 15.21 30.82
CA GLU A 98 -9.32 15.18 30.15
C GLU A 98 -9.26 14.36 28.86
N LYS A 99 -8.31 14.66 27.97
CA LYS A 99 -8.10 13.90 26.72
C LYS A 99 -7.72 12.45 27.00
N LEU A 100 -6.85 12.19 27.98
CA LEU A 100 -6.44 10.85 28.39
C LEU A 100 -7.60 10.01 28.95
N SER A 101 -8.67 10.67 29.42
CA SER A 101 -9.88 10.01 29.90
C SER A 101 -10.89 9.70 28.79
N ASP A 102 -10.71 10.21 27.58
CA ASP A 102 -11.62 9.98 26.44
C ASP A 102 -11.65 8.48 26.07
N PRO A 103 -12.82 7.81 26.17
CA PRO A 103 -12.95 6.41 25.74
C PRO A 103 -12.61 6.20 24.25
N GLY A 104 -12.91 7.19 23.41
CA GLY A 104 -12.57 7.17 21.99
C GLY A 104 -11.07 7.12 21.76
N LEU A 105 -10.27 7.88 22.54
CA LEU A 105 -8.81 7.83 22.48
C LEU A 105 -8.30 6.42 22.76
N ARG A 106 -8.79 5.79 23.83
CA ARG A 106 -8.35 4.44 24.22
C ARG A 106 -8.66 3.42 23.12
N LEU A 107 -9.85 3.50 22.53
CA LEU A 107 -10.24 2.66 21.41
C LEU A 107 -9.37 2.92 20.17
N ALA A 108 -9.08 4.18 19.85
CA ALA A 108 -8.21 4.55 18.73
C ALA A 108 -6.77 4.01 18.92
N LEU A 109 -6.22 4.11 20.13
CA LEU A 109 -4.91 3.55 20.49
C LEU A 109 -4.89 2.03 20.30
N ARG A 110 -5.96 1.32 20.67
CA ARG A 110 -6.08 -0.12 20.41
C ARG A 110 -6.07 -0.44 18.93
N HIS A 111 -6.77 0.32 18.10
CA HIS A 111 -6.75 0.12 16.65
C HIS A 111 -5.38 0.41 16.04
N GLN A 112 -4.70 1.47 16.48
CA GLN A 112 -3.32 1.77 16.11
C GLN A 112 -2.36 0.62 16.49
N LEU A 113 -2.46 0.09 17.70
CA LEU A 113 -1.65 -1.06 18.14
C LEU A 113 -1.95 -2.33 17.33
N ARG A 114 -3.23 -2.62 17.04
CA ARG A 114 -3.63 -3.76 16.20
C ARG A 114 -3.01 -3.65 14.80
N TRP A 115 -3.07 -2.47 14.19
CA TRP A 115 -2.50 -2.24 12.87
C TRP A 115 -0.97 -2.26 12.89
N LEU A 116 -0.33 -1.71 13.93
CA LEU A 116 1.12 -1.78 14.12
C LEU A 116 1.59 -3.23 14.26
N MET A 117 0.91 -4.03 15.10
CA MET A 117 1.23 -5.44 15.25
C MET A 117 1.12 -6.19 13.92
N LEU A 118 0.03 -5.99 13.16
CA LEU A 118 -0.15 -6.61 11.85
C LEU A 118 0.92 -6.17 10.84
N THR A 119 1.31 -4.89 10.88
CA THR A 119 2.37 -4.31 10.04
C THR A 119 3.72 -4.97 10.33
N LEU A 120 4.05 -5.25 11.60
CA LEU A 120 5.28 -5.96 11.96
C LEU A 120 5.25 -7.44 11.56
N GLU A 121 4.10 -8.10 11.71
CA GLU A 121 3.92 -9.48 11.24
C GLU A 121 4.04 -9.58 9.72
N ALA A 122 3.50 -8.60 8.98
CA ALA A 122 3.64 -8.48 7.53
C ALA A 122 5.06 -8.13 7.08
N ALA A 123 5.81 -7.34 7.87
CA ALA A 123 7.21 -7.01 7.62
C ALA A 123 8.14 -8.22 7.84
N SER A 124 7.73 -9.17 8.69
CA SER A 124 8.52 -10.37 9.03
C SER A 124 8.39 -11.49 7.98
N VAL A 125 7.64 -11.28 6.90
CA VAL A 125 7.39 -12.29 5.86
C VAL A 125 7.69 -11.73 4.48
N LYS A 126 7.86 -12.63 3.50
CA LYS A 126 8.04 -12.22 2.10
C LYS A 126 6.76 -11.57 1.57
N PRO A 127 6.84 -10.61 0.62
CA PRO A 127 5.67 -9.95 0.04
C PRO A 127 4.57 -10.91 -0.43
N GLN A 128 4.96 -12.02 -1.07
CA GLN A 128 4.06 -13.06 -1.59
C GLN A 128 3.18 -13.70 -0.49
N GLU A 129 3.67 -13.74 0.75
CA GLU A 129 2.99 -14.37 1.88
C GLU A 129 2.06 -13.42 2.62
N ARG A 130 2.14 -12.10 2.35
CA ARG A 130 1.34 -11.09 3.06
C ARG A 130 -0.17 -11.25 2.83
N ILE A 131 -0.57 -11.93 1.76
CA ILE A 131 -1.98 -12.25 1.47
C ILE A 131 -2.67 -13.01 2.62
N LYS A 132 -1.91 -13.72 3.47
CA LYS A 132 -2.48 -14.39 4.65
C LYS A 132 -3.07 -13.42 5.68
N PHE A 133 -2.61 -12.17 5.69
CA PHE A 133 -3.05 -11.12 6.61
C PHE A 133 -4.29 -10.36 6.12
N THR A 134 -4.82 -10.65 4.93
CA THR A 134 -6.00 -9.97 4.37
C THR A 134 -7.22 -10.07 5.30
N ALA A 135 -7.43 -11.23 5.94
CA ALA A 135 -8.54 -11.41 6.86
C ALA A 135 -8.41 -10.56 8.14
N ASP A 136 -7.20 -10.54 8.73
CA ASP A 136 -6.91 -9.77 9.93
C ASP A 136 -6.98 -8.26 9.68
N ALA A 137 -6.43 -7.80 8.55
CA ALA A 137 -6.55 -6.41 8.11
C ALA A 137 -8.02 -6.00 7.95
N ARG A 138 -8.84 -6.88 7.34
CA ARG A 138 -10.27 -6.64 7.18
C ARG A 138 -11.00 -6.55 8.52
N ASP A 139 -10.71 -7.43 9.47
CA ASP A 139 -11.33 -7.37 10.79
C ASP A 139 -10.98 -6.06 11.53
N ILE A 140 -9.72 -5.61 11.45
CA ILE A 140 -9.31 -4.34 12.07
C ILE A 140 -10.09 -3.17 11.47
N VAL A 141 -10.11 -3.05 10.15
CA VAL A 141 -10.78 -1.96 9.43
C VAL A 141 -12.29 -2.01 9.69
N ASP A 142 -12.91 -3.18 9.58
CA ASP A 142 -14.33 -3.35 9.86
C ASP A 142 -14.69 -2.96 11.30
N SER A 143 -13.82 -3.26 12.25
CA SER A 143 -14.02 -2.87 13.64
C SER A 143 -13.96 -1.36 13.83
N ILE A 144 -13.07 -0.67 13.14
CA ILE A 144 -12.99 0.80 13.18
C ILE A 144 -14.29 1.41 12.65
N PHE A 145 -14.75 0.95 11.48
CA PHE A 145 -15.95 1.51 10.85
C PHE A 145 -17.24 1.12 11.57
N ARG A 146 -17.27 -0.02 12.26
CA ARG A 146 -18.38 -0.42 13.15
C ARG A 146 -18.50 0.48 14.37
N ASP A 147 -17.38 0.93 14.92
CA ASP A 147 -17.32 1.77 16.12
C ASP A 147 -17.00 3.25 15.80
N ILE A 148 -17.16 3.68 14.54
CA ILE A 148 -16.70 5.01 14.07
C ILE A 148 -17.31 6.17 14.85
N ASP A 149 -18.53 6.01 15.35
CA ASP A 149 -19.22 7.00 16.17
C ASP A 149 -18.49 7.31 17.48
N LYS A 150 -17.77 6.33 18.03
CA LYS A 150 -16.93 6.48 19.23
C LYS A 150 -15.56 7.09 18.90
N LEU A 151 -15.21 7.15 17.61
CA LEU A 151 -13.91 7.59 17.08
C LEU A 151 -13.99 8.97 16.40
N LYS A 152 -15.09 9.69 16.63
CA LYS A 152 -15.40 10.99 16.03
C LYS A 152 -14.29 12.03 16.13
N ASN A 153 -13.54 12.04 17.23
CA ASN A 153 -12.45 13.00 17.48
C ASN A 153 -11.06 12.38 17.36
N GLN A 154 -10.97 11.17 16.80
CA GLN A 154 -9.76 10.35 16.83
C GLN A 154 -9.17 10.09 15.44
N GLU A 155 -9.67 10.80 14.41
CA GLU A 155 -9.19 10.69 13.03
C GLU A 155 -7.68 10.91 12.94
N GLU A 156 -7.14 11.93 13.61
CA GLU A 156 -5.70 12.24 13.55
C GLU A 156 -4.83 11.08 14.05
N ILE A 157 -5.22 10.49 15.19
CA ILE A 157 -4.54 9.32 15.76
C ILE A 157 -4.67 8.12 14.84
N LEU A 158 -5.83 7.89 14.25
CA LEU A 158 -6.06 6.78 13.33
C LEU A 158 -5.34 6.98 11.99
N ASN A 159 -5.21 8.22 11.51
CA ASN A 159 -4.57 8.54 10.24
C ASN A 159 -3.04 8.56 10.34
N GLN A 160 -2.51 8.73 11.55
CA GLN A 160 -1.07 8.68 11.79
C GLN A 160 -0.50 7.34 11.34
N SER A 161 0.66 7.40 10.70
CA SER A 161 1.45 6.21 10.37
C SER A 161 1.85 5.46 11.64
N VAL A 162 1.49 4.18 11.74
CA VAL A 162 1.76 3.35 12.94
C VAL A 162 3.25 3.27 13.27
N VAL A 163 4.12 3.32 12.26
CA VAL A 163 5.59 3.28 12.42
C VAL A 163 6.19 4.62 12.88
N SER A 164 5.41 5.70 12.90
CA SER A 164 5.84 7.00 13.45
C SER A 164 5.28 7.29 14.84
N THR A 165 4.43 6.41 15.38
CA THR A 165 3.83 6.58 16.72
C THR A 165 4.88 6.45 17.82
N VAL A 166 4.52 6.92 19.03
CA VAL A 166 5.34 6.70 20.22
C VAL A 166 5.52 5.21 20.57
N PHE A 167 4.57 4.36 20.17
CA PHE A 167 4.73 2.91 20.29
C PHE A 167 5.90 2.41 19.45
N ALA A 168 6.02 2.87 18.21
CA ALA A 168 7.10 2.47 17.33
C ALA A 168 8.45 3.06 17.76
N GLN A 169 8.46 4.31 18.21
CA GLN A 169 9.65 4.98 18.73
C GLN A 169 10.20 4.28 19.98
N ALA A 170 9.33 3.98 20.95
CA ALA A 170 9.73 3.33 22.21
C ALA A 170 10.37 1.94 22.05
N TYR A 171 10.16 1.28 20.91
CA TYR A 171 10.70 -0.05 20.62
C TYR A 171 11.75 -0.05 19.49
N ASP A 172 12.20 1.13 19.05
CA ASP A 172 13.19 1.30 17.96
C ASP A 172 12.80 0.61 16.64
N ILE A 173 11.51 0.69 16.27
CA ILE A 173 10.94 0.07 15.05
C ILE A 173 10.45 1.10 14.03
N THR A 174 10.86 2.36 14.15
CA THR A 174 10.50 3.43 13.20
C THR A 174 11.09 3.25 11.80
N GLY A 175 12.14 2.43 11.68
CA GLY A 175 12.83 2.16 10.42
C GLY A 175 12.16 1.13 9.51
N VAL A 176 10.97 0.61 9.88
CA VAL A 176 10.23 -0.36 9.06
C VAL A 176 9.84 0.28 7.73
N LYS A 177 10.24 -0.35 6.63
CA LYS A 177 9.86 0.04 5.27
C LYS A 177 9.20 -1.15 4.59
N MET A 178 8.06 -0.89 3.97
CA MET A 178 7.34 -1.87 3.17
C MET A 178 6.78 -1.18 1.95
N GLU A 179 7.04 -1.77 0.80
CA GLU A 179 6.33 -1.47 -0.44
C GLU A 179 4.94 -2.13 -0.37
N ASP A 180 3.97 -1.47 -0.98
CA ASP A 180 2.58 -1.95 -1.15
C ASP A 180 1.92 -2.34 0.19
N TRP A 181 2.21 -1.60 1.26
CA TRP A 181 1.58 -1.79 2.57
C TRP A 181 1.20 -0.44 3.21
N PRO A 182 -0.09 -0.19 3.47
CA PRO A 182 -0.53 1.02 4.16
C PRO A 182 -0.13 1.02 5.63
N PHE A 183 0.44 2.15 6.08
CA PHE A 183 0.87 2.33 7.47
C PHE A 183 -0.19 2.96 8.37
N SER A 184 -1.38 3.27 7.87
CA SER A 184 -2.49 3.74 8.69
C SER A 184 -3.72 2.84 8.46
N PRO A 185 -4.46 2.49 9.53
CA PRO A 185 -5.65 1.66 9.43
C PRO A 185 -6.85 2.35 8.77
N ILE A 186 -6.76 3.65 8.47
CA ILE A 186 -7.83 4.41 7.78
C ILE A 186 -7.38 4.99 6.44
N GLN A 187 -6.24 4.53 5.91
CA GLN A 187 -5.86 4.75 4.50
C GLN A 187 -6.69 3.84 3.59
N ILE A 188 -8.00 4.11 3.52
CA ILE A 188 -9.00 3.22 2.91
C ILE A 188 -8.60 2.84 1.48
N GLU A 189 -8.31 3.82 0.63
CA GLU A 189 -7.89 3.58 -0.75
C GLU A 189 -6.72 2.59 -0.85
N GLN A 190 -5.62 2.85 -0.13
CA GLN A 190 -4.43 2.00 -0.18
C GLN A 190 -4.69 0.61 0.40
N ILE A 191 -5.48 0.51 1.48
CA ILE A 191 -5.87 -0.80 2.05
C ILE A 191 -6.64 -1.63 1.03
N TYR A 192 -7.59 -1.01 0.32
CA TYR A 192 -8.37 -1.73 -0.67
C TYR A 192 -7.52 -2.13 -1.88
N GLU A 193 -6.70 -1.23 -2.42
CA GLU A 193 -5.89 -1.51 -3.60
C GLU A 193 -4.78 -2.53 -3.32
N GLU A 194 -4.11 -2.46 -2.18
CA GLU A 194 -2.94 -3.29 -1.89
C GLU A 194 -3.26 -4.57 -1.13
N ILE A 195 -4.30 -4.58 -0.29
CA ILE A 195 -4.60 -5.73 0.60
C ILE A 195 -5.87 -6.47 0.18
N PHE A 196 -6.97 -5.76 -0.11
CA PHE A 196 -8.30 -6.41 -0.24
C PHE A 196 -8.65 -6.83 -1.66
N LEU A 197 -8.49 -5.94 -2.64
CA LEU A 197 -8.88 -6.15 -4.03
C LEU A 197 -8.00 -7.20 -4.77
N PRO A 198 -6.68 -7.26 -4.60
CA PRO A 198 -5.82 -8.20 -5.34
C PRO A 198 -6.26 -9.67 -5.19
N ALA A 199 -6.74 -10.05 -4.00
CA ALA A 199 -7.18 -11.42 -3.74
C ALA A 199 -8.49 -11.82 -4.46
N VAL A 200 -9.34 -10.84 -4.80
CA VAL A 200 -10.69 -11.05 -5.34
C VAL A 200 -10.83 -10.67 -6.82
N ARG A 201 -9.82 -10.02 -7.41
CA ARG A 201 -9.67 -9.73 -8.85
C ARG A 201 -9.45 -10.99 -9.69
N LYS A 202 -10.45 -11.87 -9.72
CA LYS A 202 -10.44 -13.16 -10.45
C LYS A 202 -11.80 -13.41 -11.11
N PRO A 203 -11.85 -13.97 -12.33
CA PRO A 203 -13.13 -14.23 -13.02
C PRO A 203 -14.13 -15.09 -12.24
N GLY A 204 -13.67 -16.00 -11.38
CA GLY A 204 -14.53 -16.82 -10.53
C GLY A 204 -15.07 -16.13 -9.27
N ARG A 205 -14.67 -14.89 -8.98
CA ARG A 205 -14.99 -14.17 -7.72
C ARG A 205 -15.68 -12.83 -7.95
N LEU A 206 -16.33 -12.63 -9.10
CA LEU A 206 -16.96 -11.36 -9.48
C LEU A 206 -17.95 -10.81 -8.44
N ALA A 207 -18.77 -11.67 -7.83
CA ALA A 207 -19.70 -11.26 -6.78
C ALA A 207 -18.98 -10.70 -5.54
N GLU A 208 -17.86 -11.30 -5.16
CA GLU A 208 -17.04 -10.85 -4.03
C GLU A 208 -16.23 -9.61 -4.38
N LEU A 209 -15.72 -9.50 -5.60
CA LEU A 209 -15.07 -8.29 -6.11
C LEU A 209 -16.04 -7.10 -6.00
N ARG A 210 -17.27 -7.27 -6.48
CA ARG A 210 -18.32 -6.24 -6.38
C ARG A 210 -18.64 -5.91 -4.93
N ALA A 211 -18.82 -6.92 -4.07
CA ALA A 211 -19.10 -6.70 -2.65
C ALA A 211 -17.96 -5.95 -1.94
N THR A 212 -16.70 -6.24 -2.30
CA THR A 212 -15.52 -5.56 -1.77
C THR A 212 -15.51 -4.09 -2.17
N TRP A 213 -15.79 -3.77 -3.44
CA TRP A 213 -15.93 -2.38 -3.90
C TRP A 213 -17.08 -1.62 -3.24
N ILE A 214 -18.25 -2.24 -3.11
CA ILE A 214 -19.39 -1.63 -2.41
C ILE A 214 -19.00 -1.28 -0.97
N LYS A 215 -18.28 -2.18 -0.30
CA LYS A 215 -17.81 -1.96 1.07
C LYS A 215 -16.78 -0.82 1.16
N ARG A 216 -15.87 -0.70 0.20
CA ARG A 216 -14.97 0.46 0.08
C ARG A 216 -15.76 1.75 0.03
N ILE A 217 -16.71 1.86 -0.90
CA ILE A 217 -17.53 3.05 -1.08
C ILE A 217 -18.30 3.40 0.20
N GLN A 218 -18.85 2.40 0.89
CA GLN A 218 -19.52 2.59 2.18
C GLN A 218 -18.59 3.12 3.26
N GLN A 219 -17.38 2.55 3.38
CA GLN A 219 -16.40 2.99 4.38
C GLN A 219 -15.87 4.40 4.08
N GLU A 220 -15.56 4.72 2.81
CA GLU A 220 -15.16 6.08 2.43
C GLU A 220 -16.27 7.10 2.68
N SER A 221 -17.52 6.73 2.36
CA SER A 221 -18.69 7.58 2.65
C SER A 221 -18.84 7.83 4.14
N LEU A 222 -18.72 6.79 4.97
CA LEU A 222 -18.86 6.88 6.42
C LEU A 222 -17.72 7.69 7.08
N ALA A 223 -16.49 7.55 6.56
CA ALA A 223 -15.36 8.40 6.96
C ALA A 223 -15.64 9.87 6.65
N MET A 224 -16.12 10.18 5.44
CA MET A 224 -16.43 11.57 5.05
C MET A 224 -17.60 12.15 5.84
N GLU A 225 -18.62 11.36 6.14
CA GLU A 225 -19.75 11.77 6.98
C GLU A 225 -19.29 12.06 8.42
N THR A 226 -18.43 11.21 8.99
CA THR A 226 -18.05 11.30 10.39
C THR A 226 -16.94 12.34 10.64
N TRP A 227 -15.96 12.39 9.74
CA TRP A 227 -14.73 13.18 9.89
C TRP A 227 -14.63 14.36 8.90
N GLY A 228 -15.30 14.29 7.74
CA GLY A 228 -15.08 15.19 6.60
C GLY A 228 -15.38 16.68 6.83
N GLY A 229 -16.05 17.08 7.92
CA GLY A 229 -16.39 18.48 8.21
C GLY A 229 -15.74 19.08 9.47
N ARG A 230 -14.77 18.39 10.09
CA ARG A 230 -14.21 18.81 11.40
C ARG A 230 -12.90 19.58 11.35
N ARG A 231 -12.43 19.98 10.16
CA ARG A 231 -11.27 20.85 10.03
C ARG A 231 -11.69 22.31 10.11
N ASN A 232 -11.60 22.92 11.29
CA ASN A 232 -11.57 24.37 11.41
C ASN A 232 -10.11 24.86 11.34
N ARG A 233 -9.90 26.07 10.81
CA ARG A 233 -8.57 26.68 10.54
C ARG A 233 -7.66 26.79 11.80
N ASP A 234 -8.23 26.66 13.00
CA ASP A 234 -7.54 26.84 14.29
C ASP A 234 -7.50 25.57 15.17
N GLY A 235 -7.77 24.37 14.63
CA GLY A 235 -7.60 23.10 15.36
C GLY A 235 -8.58 22.85 16.51
N VAL A 236 -9.54 23.74 16.75
CA VAL A 236 -10.67 23.52 17.66
C VAL A 236 -11.77 22.83 16.87
N THR A 237 -12.15 21.61 17.26
CA THR A 237 -13.36 20.94 16.80
C THR A 237 -14.52 21.90 16.97
N ALA A 238 -15.02 22.46 15.87
CA ALA A 238 -16.26 23.22 15.92
C ALA A 238 -17.37 22.22 16.24
N GLU A 239 -17.80 22.18 17.50
CA GLU A 239 -19.12 21.64 17.81
C GLU A 239 -20.11 22.39 16.93
N ARG A 240 -20.68 21.69 15.95
CA ARG A 240 -21.79 22.23 15.17
C ARG A 240 -22.97 22.30 16.14
N ILE A 241 -23.40 23.51 16.48
CA ILE A 241 -24.51 23.73 17.42
C ILE A 241 -25.81 23.93 16.62
N GLY A 242 -26.85 23.17 16.96
CA GLY A 242 -28.19 23.35 16.39
C GLY A 242 -28.33 22.85 14.95
N MET A 243 -29.04 23.59 14.09
CA MET A 243 -29.35 23.19 12.71
C MET A 243 -28.13 22.92 11.81
N ALA A 244 -26.96 23.46 12.16
CA ALA A 244 -25.72 23.21 11.43
C ALA A 244 -25.19 21.77 11.60
N ASP A 245 -25.51 21.10 12.72
CA ASP A 245 -25.15 19.70 12.96
C ASP A 245 -26.00 18.75 12.10
N ALA A 246 -27.23 19.15 11.78
CA ALA A 246 -28.14 18.41 10.92
C ALA A 246 -27.85 18.57 9.42
N MET A 247 -27.00 19.54 9.02
CA MET A 247 -26.59 19.73 7.63
C MET A 247 -25.36 18.89 7.29
N GLN A 248 -25.44 18.17 6.17
CA GLN A 248 -24.29 17.48 5.58
C GLN A 248 -23.11 18.45 5.40
N SER A 249 -21.89 18.02 5.71
CA SER A 249 -20.71 18.86 5.53
C SER A 249 -20.49 19.19 4.04
N PRO A 250 -19.98 20.38 3.70
CA PRO A 250 -19.63 20.71 2.31
C PRO A 250 -18.68 19.69 1.68
N GLU A 251 -17.76 19.13 2.46
CA GLU A 251 -16.85 18.08 2.05
C GLU A 251 -17.57 16.76 1.75
N PHE A 252 -18.57 16.40 2.56
CA PHE A 252 -19.38 15.20 2.32
C PHE A 252 -20.28 15.36 1.09
N ILE A 253 -20.85 16.55 0.87
CA ILE A 253 -21.62 16.87 -0.35
C ILE A 253 -20.73 16.73 -1.58
N ARG A 254 -19.56 17.37 -1.57
CA ARG A 254 -18.56 17.26 -2.64
C ARG A 254 -18.13 15.81 -2.86
N PHE A 255 -17.93 15.04 -1.80
CA PHE A 255 -17.62 13.61 -1.92
C PHE A 255 -18.76 12.85 -2.64
N GLN A 256 -20.02 13.10 -2.29
CA GLN A 256 -21.17 12.46 -2.94
C GLN A 256 -21.33 12.86 -4.41
N GLU A 257 -21.04 14.12 -4.74
CA GLU A 257 -21.22 14.65 -6.10
C GLU A 257 -20.05 14.34 -7.03
N GLU A 258 -18.81 14.34 -6.51
CA GLU A 258 -17.59 14.21 -7.33
C GLU A 258 -16.88 12.87 -7.16
N THR A 259 -16.67 12.42 -5.92
CA THR A 259 -15.82 11.25 -5.63
C THR A 259 -16.60 9.94 -5.74
N MET A 260 -17.80 9.88 -5.15
CA MET A 260 -18.62 8.68 -5.15
C MET A 260 -18.95 8.18 -6.57
N PRO A 261 -19.30 9.03 -7.56
CA PRO A 261 -19.50 8.57 -8.92
C PRO A 261 -18.22 7.99 -9.54
N LYS A 262 -17.04 8.58 -9.27
CA LYS A 262 -15.76 8.04 -9.75
C LYS A 262 -15.49 6.64 -9.18
N LEU A 263 -15.69 6.42 -7.89
CA LEU A 263 -15.51 5.10 -7.27
C LEU A 263 -16.49 4.05 -7.84
N GLN A 264 -17.74 4.45 -8.08
CA GLN A 264 -18.73 3.58 -8.73
C GLN A 264 -18.31 3.22 -10.15
N TRP A 265 -17.77 4.18 -10.89
CA TRP A 265 -17.23 3.94 -12.22
C TRP A 265 -16.03 2.99 -12.19
N GLU A 266 -15.06 3.21 -11.30
CA GLU A 266 -13.89 2.35 -11.11
C GLU A 266 -14.27 0.91 -10.76
N MET A 267 -15.26 0.72 -9.88
CA MET A 267 -15.82 -0.59 -9.59
C MET A 267 -16.32 -1.30 -10.85
N GLU A 268 -17.09 -0.61 -11.69
CA GLU A 268 -17.63 -1.22 -12.91
C GLU A 268 -16.54 -1.50 -13.95
N VAL A 269 -15.53 -0.62 -14.06
CA VAL A 269 -14.33 -0.87 -14.87
C VAL A 269 -13.58 -2.11 -14.38
N ASP A 270 -13.42 -2.27 -13.07
CA ASP A 270 -12.70 -3.40 -12.49
C ASP A 270 -13.46 -4.72 -12.72
N LEU A 271 -14.79 -4.70 -12.57
CA LEU A 271 -15.67 -5.84 -12.87
C LEU A 271 -15.62 -6.22 -14.36
N PHE A 272 -15.63 -5.23 -15.25
CA PHE A 272 -15.51 -5.45 -16.70
C PHE A 272 -14.20 -6.18 -17.02
N ARG A 273 -13.07 -5.67 -16.50
CA ARG A 273 -11.72 -6.22 -16.74
C ARG A 273 -11.55 -7.65 -16.24
N HIS A 274 -12.26 -8.01 -15.17
CA HIS A 274 -12.12 -9.32 -14.55
C HIS A 274 -13.20 -10.34 -14.96
N GLY A 275 -14.11 -10.00 -15.88
CA GLY A 275 -14.97 -10.99 -16.55
C GLY A 275 -16.46 -10.67 -16.62
N ASP A 276 -16.97 -9.63 -15.93
CA ASP A 276 -18.37 -9.22 -16.04
C ASP A 276 -18.60 -8.25 -17.21
N GLN A 277 -18.06 -8.54 -18.39
CA GLN A 277 -18.10 -7.59 -19.51
C GLN A 277 -19.52 -7.19 -19.89
N SER A 278 -20.45 -8.15 -19.97
CA SER A 278 -21.84 -7.90 -20.33
C SER A 278 -22.58 -7.09 -19.26
N GLY A 279 -22.53 -7.54 -18.00
CA GLY A 279 -23.23 -6.88 -16.90
C GLY A 279 -22.65 -5.51 -16.57
N ALA A 280 -21.32 -5.39 -16.52
CA ALA A 280 -20.65 -4.12 -16.27
C ALA A 280 -20.92 -3.12 -17.40
N SER A 281 -20.91 -3.54 -18.67
CA SER A 281 -21.23 -2.63 -19.80
C SER A 281 -22.58 -1.94 -19.67
N VAL A 282 -23.62 -2.68 -19.26
CA VAL A 282 -24.96 -2.12 -19.05
C VAL A 282 -24.95 -1.12 -17.89
N ARG A 283 -24.26 -1.45 -16.78
CA ARG A 283 -24.17 -0.57 -15.61
C ARG A 283 -23.31 0.67 -15.86
N MET A 284 -22.26 0.56 -16.66
CA MET A 284 -21.43 1.67 -17.11
C MET A 284 -22.21 2.65 -18.00
N LEU A 285 -23.02 2.16 -18.94
CA LEU A 285 -23.92 3.01 -19.73
C LEU A 285 -24.92 3.74 -18.84
N ALA A 286 -25.55 3.03 -17.89
CA ALA A 286 -26.48 3.63 -16.95
C ALA A 286 -25.79 4.68 -16.06
N HIS A 287 -24.55 4.43 -15.64
CA HIS A 287 -23.74 5.38 -14.88
C HIS A 287 -23.50 6.68 -15.66
N MET A 288 -23.07 6.58 -16.92
CA MET A 288 -22.85 7.75 -17.78
C MET A 288 -24.14 8.54 -18.03
N GLN A 289 -25.28 7.86 -18.20
CA GLN A 289 -26.58 8.51 -18.34
C GLN A 289 -26.98 9.28 -17.07
N LYS A 290 -26.78 8.67 -15.90
CA LYS A 290 -27.11 9.28 -14.61
C LYS A 290 -26.22 10.49 -14.30
N TYR A 291 -24.94 10.44 -14.64
CA TYR A 291 -23.94 11.43 -14.28
C TYR A 291 -23.40 12.22 -15.49
N ILE A 292 -24.26 12.50 -16.48
CA ILE A 292 -23.86 13.16 -17.74
C ILE A 292 -23.24 14.55 -17.55
N GLY A 293 -23.62 15.27 -16.49
CA GLY A 293 -23.07 16.59 -16.16
C GLY A 293 -21.81 16.55 -15.29
N HIS A 294 -21.32 15.36 -14.90
CA HIS A 294 -20.14 15.23 -14.05
C HIS A 294 -18.86 15.56 -14.83
N ALA A 295 -17.86 16.16 -14.16
CA ALA A 295 -16.61 16.60 -14.81
C ALA A 295 -15.86 15.47 -15.53
N SER A 296 -15.89 14.25 -14.99
CA SER A 296 -15.27 13.05 -15.59
C SER A 296 -16.15 12.31 -16.61
N ALA A 297 -17.37 12.79 -16.91
CA ALA A 297 -18.30 12.08 -17.80
C ALA A 297 -17.72 11.82 -19.20
N ARG A 298 -16.94 12.77 -19.72
CA ARG A 298 -16.23 12.62 -20.99
C ARG A 298 -15.16 11.54 -20.92
N GLU A 299 -14.33 11.55 -19.88
CA GLU A 299 -13.24 10.58 -19.69
C GLU A 299 -13.79 9.16 -19.54
N TRP A 300 -14.90 9.00 -18.82
CA TRP A 300 -15.61 7.73 -18.70
C TRP A 300 -16.06 7.20 -20.05
N GLY A 301 -16.66 8.05 -20.90
CA GLY A 301 -17.04 7.67 -22.26
C GLY A 301 -15.85 7.24 -23.12
N GLU A 302 -14.76 7.99 -23.09
CA GLU A 302 -13.52 7.66 -23.81
C GLU A 302 -12.88 6.36 -23.29
N GLN A 303 -12.93 6.10 -21.99
CA GLN A 303 -12.45 4.86 -21.39
C GLN A 303 -13.30 3.67 -21.80
N PHE A 304 -14.63 3.78 -21.71
CA PHE A 304 -15.52 2.69 -22.05
C PHE A 304 -15.46 2.34 -23.54
N GLN A 305 -15.40 3.35 -24.42
CA GLN A 305 -15.15 3.13 -25.85
C GLN A 305 -13.84 2.37 -26.11
N ARG A 306 -12.78 2.65 -25.36
CA ARG A 306 -11.51 1.92 -25.48
C ARG A 306 -11.65 0.46 -25.04
N MET A 307 -12.38 0.19 -23.96
CA MET A 307 -12.58 -1.17 -23.46
C MET A 307 -13.49 -2.04 -24.33
N LEU A 308 -14.41 -1.43 -25.10
CA LEU A 308 -15.27 -2.15 -26.05
C LEU A 308 -14.56 -2.51 -27.36
N LYS A 309 -13.43 -1.87 -27.68
CA LYS A 309 -12.65 -2.24 -28.87
C LYS A 309 -11.99 -3.60 -28.58
N PRO A 310 -12.17 -4.60 -29.46
CA PRO A 310 -11.51 -5.88 -29.28
C PRO A 310 -10.00 -5.63 -29.23
N GLU A 311 -9.35 -6.11 -28.17
CA GLU A 311 -7.92 -6.34 -28.18
C GLU A 311 -7.66 -7.25 -29.38
N LEU A 312 -7.01 -6.73 -30.41
CA LEU A 312 -6.66 -7.51 -31.60
C LEU A 312 -5.97 -8.77 -31.09
N ALA A 313 -6.66 -9.91 -31.21
CA ALA A 313 -6.12 -11.20 -30.85
C ALA A 313 -4.80 -11.34 -31.60
N VAL A 314 -3.69 -11.24 -30.89
CA VAL A 314 -2.41 -11.72 -31.40
C VAL A 314 -2.67 -13.20 -31.63
N PRO A 315 -2.63 -13.69 -32.89
CA PRO A 315 -2.78 -15.11 -33.11
C PRO A 315 -1.62 -15.75 -32.36
N VAL A 316 -1.95 -16.71 -31.49
CA VAL A 316 -0.98 -17.61 -30.87
C VAL A 316 -0.27 -18.30 -32.03
N GLY A 317 0.84 -17.71 -32.45
CA GLY A 317 1.74 -18.24 -33.44
C GLY A 317 2.33 -19.51 -32.87
N GLN A 318 1.83 -20.64 -33.39
CA GLN A 318 2.57 -21.88 -33.44
C GLN A 318 4.01 -21.58 -33.84
N THR A 319 4.92 -21.67 -32.89
CA THR A 319 6.36 -21.70 -33.15
C THR A 319 6.94 -22.77 -32.23
N GLY A 320 7.43 -23.86 -32.84
CA GLY A 320 8.20 -24.87 -32.13
C GLY A 320 7.96 -26.33 -32.49
N VAL A 321 7.72 -26.70 -33.75
CA VAL A 321 8.14 -28.03 -34.23
C VAL A 321 9.25 -27.80 -35.26
N ASN A 322 10.49 -27.98 -34.81
CA ASN A 322 11.68 -28.08 -35.65
C ASN A 322 11.61 -29.31 -36.55
N PRO A 323 12.12 -29.22 -37.79
CA PRO A 323 12.71 -30.39 -38.42
C PRO A 323 14.14 -30.06 -38.93
N GLU A 324 15.14 -30.65 -38.30
CA GLU A 324 16.51 -30.77 -38.81
C GLU A 324 17.11 -32.00 -38.10
N ALA A 325 17.77 -32.99 -38.71
CA ALA A 325 17.97 -33.48 -40.07
C ALA A 325 18.51 -34.91 -39.91
N THR A 326 18.41 -35.76 -40.94
CA THR A 326 19.39 -36.79 -41.42
C THR A 326 18.62 -37.76 -42.33
N GLY A 327 18.95 -37.82 -43.63
CA GLY A 327 19.73 -38.92 -44.23
C GLY A 327 18.79 -40.11 -44.53
N GLU A 328 18.64 -40.68 -45.72
CA GLU A 328 19.55 -40.90 -46.85
C GLU A 328 18.73 -41.29 -48.10
N SER A 329 19.34 -41.04 -49.27
CA SER A 329 19.34 -41.87 -50.49
C SER A 329 18.03 -42.26 -51.22
N GLY A 330 18.02 -42.01 -52.55
CA GLY A 330 17.28 -42.87 -53.49
C GLY A 330 16.63 -42.21 -54.71
N THR A 331 17.46 -41.78 -55.66
CA THR A 331 17.35 -41.83 -57.15
C THR A 331 16.00 -41.55 -57.89
N PRO A 332 16.01 -40.80 -59.01
CA PRO A 332 14.82 -40.25 -59.67
C PRO A 332 14.33 -41.06 -60.88
N ALA A 333 13.07 -40.86 -61.28
CA ALA A 333 12.61 -41.11 -62.65
C ALA A 333 11.37 -40.24 -62.97
N ALA A 334 11.36 -39.74 -64.20
CA ALA A 334 10.57 -38.63 -64.71
C ALA A 334 9.26 -39.11 -65.41
N PRO A 335 8.63 -38.37 -66.35
CA PRO A 335 7.32 -37.74 -66.15
C PRO A 335 6.27 -38.21 -67.19
N ALA A 336 5.00 -37.82 -67.05
CA ALA A 336 4.08 -37.74 -68.20
C ALA A 336 2.89 -36.82 -67.88
N ALA A 337 2.45 -36.11 -68.91
CA ALA A 337 1.54 -34.98 -68.89
C ALA A 337 0.07 -35.43 -69.18
N PRO A 338 -0.81 -34.61 -69.81
CA PRO A 338 -2.01 -34.07 -69.17
C PRO A 338 -3.32 -34.52 -69.85
N GLY A 339 -4.47 -34.16 -69.29
CA GLY A 339 -5.77 -34.40 -69.92
C GLY A 339 -6.91 -33.55 -69.35
N THR A 340 -7.18 -32.42 -70.00
CA THR A 340 -8.49 -31.73 -70.08
C THR A 340 -9.54 -32.63 -70.76
N PRO A 341 -10.84 -32.26 -70.91
CA PRO A 341 -11.64 -31.19 -70.30
C PRO A 341 -13.04 -31.65 -69.80
N ALA A 342 -13.85 -30.70 -69.32
CA ALA A 342 -15.29 -30.80 -69.04
C ALA A 342 -16.12 -31.25 -70.27
N PRO A 343 -17.42 -31.59 -70.09
CA PRO A 343 -18.44 -30.57 -70.33
C PRO A 343 -19.72 -30.63 -69.45
N GLU A 344 -20.40 -29.48 -69.47
CA GLU A 344 -21.82 -29.14 -69.31
C GLU A 344 -22.85 -30.28 -69.14
N THR A 345 -23.84 -30.08 -68.26
CA THR A 345 -25.20 -29.60 -68.65
C THR A 345 -26.17 -29.62 -67.45
N ASN A 346 -27.01 -28.57 -67.45
CA ASN A 346 -28.18 -28.28 -66.60
C ASN A 346 -29.32 -29.32 -66.82
N PRO A 347 -30.48 -29.30 -66.09
CA PRO A 347 -31.17 -28.16 -65.46
C PRO A 347 -31.35 -28.18 -63.94
#